data_AF-A0A950GP56-F1
#
_entry.id   AF-A0A950GP56-F1
#
_cell.length_a   1.000
_cell.length_b   1.000
_cell.length_c   1.000
_cell.angle_alpha   90.00
_cell.angle_beta   90.00
_cell.angle_gamma   90.00
#
_symmetry.space_group_name_H-M   'P 1'
#
loop_
_entity.id
_entity.type
_entity.pdbx_description
1 polymer ?
#
loop_
_entity_poly.entity_id
_entity_poly.type
_entity_poly.pdbx_seq_one_letter_code
_entity_poly.pdbx_strand_id
1 'polypeptide(L)'
;MVTFAAISFLSWWIHGNDASMPSANARSGIAVATFAGGCLWCLQPAYDRLEGVLSITPGYTGGTKSDPTDEEVLDGDTGHAEAIEVVFDPGKITYEKLLDIYWHNI
;
A
#
# COMPACT_ATOMS: atom_id res chain seq x y z
N MET A 1 -44.34 26.04 38.96
CA MET A 1 -44.13 24.58 38.83
C MET A 1 -43.84 24.28 37.37
N VAL A 2 -42.77 23.54 37.14
CA VAL A 2 -42.10 23.34 35.85
C VAL A 2 -42.99 22.53 34.88
N THR A 3 -42.87 22.90 33.61
CA THR A 3 -43.36 22.33 32.34
C THR A 3 -43.41 20.80 32.23
N PHE A 4 -44.29 20.26 31.38
CA PHE A 4 -43.95 19.41 30.21
C PHE A 4 -45.20 19.10 29.37
N ALA A 5 -45.24 19.65 28.15
CA ALA A 5 -46.12 19.22 27.07
C ALA A 5 -45.35 18.25 26.16
N ALA A 6 -46.08 17.27 25.61
CA ALA A 6 -45.58 16.10 24.90
C ALA A 6 -45.04 16.39 23.50
N ILE A 7 -43.99 15.67 23.08
CA ILE A 7 -43.59 15.37 21.69
C ILE A 7 -42.94 13.97 21.74
N SER A 8 -43.66 12.90 21.41
CA SER A 8 -43.83 12.28 20.08
C SER A 8 -42.56 11.68 19.49
N PHE A 9 -42.55 10.34 19.45
CA PHE A 9 -41.87 9.42 18.52
C PHE A 9 -40.73 9.98 17.65
N LEU A 10 -39.50 9.53 17.89
CA LEU A 10 -38.59 8.97 16.88
C LEU A 10 -37.29 8.53 17.57
N SER A 11 -37.23 7.22 17.85
CA SER A 11 -36.03 6.50 18.25
C SER A 11 -34.96 6.65 17.17
N TRP A 12 -34.11 7.66 17.30
CA TRP A 12 -32.65 7.63 17.15
C TRP A 12 -32.07 6.42 16.38
N TRP A 13 -32.35 6.30 15.07
CA TRP A 13 -31.76 5.28 14.18
C TRP A 13 -31.62 5.78 12.74
N ILE A 14 -31.42 7.08 12.54
CA ILE A 14 -30.97 7.65 11.26
C ILE A 14 -30.08 8.83 11.60
N HIS A 15 -28.79 8.59 11.86
CA HIS A 15 -27.65 9.50 11.68
C HIS A 15 -26.40 8.76 12.19
N GLY A 16 -26.01 7.69 11.49
CA GLY A 16 -24.68 7.11 11.55
C GLY A 16 -23.80 7.69 10.45
N ASN A 17 -23.62 9.01 10.45
CA ASN A 17 -22.45 9.68 9.89
C ASN A 17 -21.50 9.72 11.11
N ASP A 18 -20.26 9.23 11.11
CA ASP A 18 -19.22 9.40 10.12
C ASP A 18 -18.22 8.24 10.29
N ALA A 19 -18.02 7.40 9.26
CA ALA A 19 -16.81 6.59 9.17
C ALA A 19 -15.68 7.45 8.60
N SER A 20 -15.40 8.60 9.22
CA SER A 20 -14.12 9.28 9.06
C SER A 20 -13.12 8.50 9.91
N MET A 21 -12.59 7.41 9.34
CA MET A 21 -11.34 6.89 9.84
C MET A 21 -10.32 8.04 9.77
N PRO A 22 -9.70 8.45 10.87
CA PRO A 22 -8.64 9.44 10.82
C PRO A 22 -7.55 8.85 9.91
N SER A 23 -7.32 9.52 8.78
CA SER A 23 -6.20 9.27 7.87
C SER A 23 -4.95 9.16 8.73
N ALA A 24 -4.38 7.95 8.78
CA ALA A 24 -3.18 7.67 9.52
C ALA A 24 -2.02 8.45 8.86
N ASN A 25 -1.87 9.72 9.25
CA ASN A 25 -0.82 10.63 8.81
C ASN A 25 -0.52 10.53 7.31
N ALA A 26 -1.29 11.24 6.47
CA ALA A 26 -0.80 11.66 5.17
C ALA A 26 0.43 12.57 5.38
N ARG A 27 1.60 11.94 5.57
CA ARG A 27 2.88 12.62 5.60
C ARG A 27 3.05 13.24 4.23
N SER A 28 2.96 14.57 4.15
CA SER A 28 3.53 15.31 3.03
C SER A 28 4.99 14.87 2.86
N GLY A 29 5.32 14.23 1.74
CA GLY A 29 6.64 13.66 1.49
C GLY A 29 6.62 12.52 0.48
N ILE A 30 7.80 12.02 0.13
CA ILE A 30 7.97 10.83 -0.71
C ILE A 30 8.17 9.62 0.21
N ALA A 31 7.50 8.51 -0.09
CA ALA A 31 7.64 7.24 0.62
C ALA A 31 8.16 6.13 -0.30
N VAL A 32 8.71 5.08 0.29
CA VAL A 32 9.24 3.91 -0.41
C VAL A 32 8.61 2.65 0.15
N ALA A 33 8.21 1.74 -0.73
CA ALA A 33 7.75 0.40 -0.40
C ALA A 33 8.51 -0.63 -1.25
N THR A 34 8.85 -1.77 -0.66
CA THR A 34 9.50 -2.87 -1.37
C THR A 34 8.59 -4.09 -1.38
N PHE A 35 8.38 -4.67 -2.55
CA PHE A 35 7.53 -5.85 -2.72
C PHE A 35 8.31 -6.96 -3.42
N ALA A 36 8.27 -8.17 -2.86
CA ALA A 36 8.80 -9.39 -3.45
C ALA A 36 7.64 -10.40 -3.58
N GLY A 37 7.38 -10.92 -4.79
CA GLY A 37 6.16 -11.68 -5.08
C GLY A 37 6.30 -12.75 -6.16
N GLY A 38 7.53 -13.17 -6.48
CA GLY A 38 7.82 -14.02 -7.63
C GLY A 38 8.42 -13.19 -8.76
N CYS A 39 7.99 -13.44 -10.01
CA CYS A 39 8.54 -12.78 -11.19
C CYS A 39 8.38 -11.26 -11.14
N LEU A 40 9.49 -10.52 -11.08
CA LEU A 40 9.48 -9.06 -11.03
C LEU A 40 8.82 -8.42 -12.26
N TRP A 41 8.92 -9.07 -13.43
CA TRP A 41 8.33 -8.60 -14.68
C TRP A 41 6.80 -8.72 -14.70
N CYS A 42 6.24 -9.60 -13.88
CA CYS A 42 4.80 -9.72 -13.69
C CYS A 42 4.29 -8.72 -12.65
N LEU A 43 5.09 -8.47 -11.62
CA LEU A 43 4.71 -7.61 -10.51
C LEU A 43 4.79 -6.13 -10.87
N GLN A 44 5.87 -5.69 -11.53
CA GLN A 44 6.09 -4.28 -11.89
C GLN A 44 4.92 -3.65 -12.67
N PRO A 45 4.37 -4.27 -13.73
CA PRO A 45 3.28 -3.68 -14.50
C PRO A 45 2.00 -3.41 -13.71
N ALA A 46 1.78 -4.08 -12.57
CA ALA A 46 0.63 -3.82 -11.71
C ALA A 46 0.67 -2.43 -11.05
N TYR A 47 1.86 -1.84 -10.95
CA TYR A 47 2.10 -0.52 -10.35
C TYR A 47 2.32 0.58 -11.40
N ASP A 48 2.53 0.20 -12.66
CA ASP A 48 2.74 1.15 -13.75
C ASP A 48 1.53 2.07 -13.91
N ARG A 49 1.80 3.36 -14.06
CA ARG A 49 0.79 4.41 -14.35
C ARG A 49 -0.26 4.62 -13.25
N LEU A 50 -0.04 4.10 -12.05
CA LEU A 50 -0.86 4.46 -10.90
C LEU A 50 -0.59 5.92 -10.51
N GLU A 51 -1.65 6.71 -10.38
CA GLU A 51 -1.52 8.07 -9.85
C GLU A 51 -0.95 8.02 -8.43
N GLY A 52 0.14 8.75 -8.20
CA GLY A 52 0.86 8.75 -6.93
C GLY A 52 2.08 7.84 -6.91
N VAL A 53 2.23 6.89 -7.83
CA VAL A 53 3.51 6.19 -8.02
C VAL A 53 4.45 7.06 -8.84
N LEU A 54 5.66 7.28 -8.31
CA LEU A 54 6.66 8.20 -8.86
C LEU A 54 7.74 7.44 -9.65
N SER A 55 8.19 6.31 -9.13
CA SER A 55 9.13 5.42 -9.83
C SER A 55 9.02 4.00 -9.32
N ILE A 56 9.35 3.05 -10.19
CA ILE A 56 9.45 1.63 -9.86
C ILE A 56 10.82 1.14 -10.34
N THR A 57 11.59 0.56 -9.43
CA THR A 57 12.93 0.02 -9.72
C THR A 57 12.91 -1.49 -9.48
N PRO A 58 13.06 -2.33 -10.52
CA PRO A 58 13.22 -3.77 -10.33
C PRO A 58 14.62 -4.10 -9.81
N GLY A 59 14.73 -5.17 -9.03
CA GLY A 59 16.00 -5.66 -8.51
C GLY A 59 15.85 -6.87 -7.60
N TYR A 60 16.82 -7.05 -6.71
CA TYR A 60 16.87 -8.19 -5.80
C TYR A 60 17.18 -7.73 -4.38
N THR A 61 16.59 -8.40 -3.38
CA THR A 61 16.83 -8.07 -1.97
C THR A 61 16.58 -9.26 -1.05
N GLY A 62 16.94 -9.14 0.23
CA GLY A 62 16.70 -10.13 1.27
C GLY A 62 17.75 -11.25 1.38
N GLY A 63 18.70 -11.32 0.46
CA GLY A 63 19.80 -12.29 0.47
C GLY A 63 21.04 -11.83 1.23
N THR A 64 22.08 -12.67 1.19
CA THR A 64 23.34 -12.45 1.94
C THR A 64 24.50 -12.01 1.06
N LYS A 65 24.42 -12.22 -0.25
CA LYS A 65 25.47 -11.79 -1.19
C LYS A 65 25.37 -10.28 -1.44
N SER A 66 26.45 -9.54 -1.24
CA SER A 66 26.54 -8.13 -1.63
C SER A 66 26.68 -7.98 -3.13
N ASP A 67 25.95 -7.03 -3.73
CA ASP A 67 26.02 -6.66 -5.14
C ASP A 67 26.04 -7.87 -6.11
N PRO A 68 25.06 -8.80 -6.02
CA PRO A 68 25.03 -9.98 -6.86
C PRO A 68 24.74 -9.61 -8.33
N THR A 69 25.21 -10.42 -9.28
CA THR A 69 24.76 -10.32 -10.67
C THR A 69 23.44 -11.07 -10.88
N ASP A 70 22.75 -10.80 -11.99
CA ASP A 70 21.53 -11.51 -12.38
C ASP A 70 21.76 -13.04 -12.44
N GLU A 71 22.87 -13.47 -13.04
CA GLU A 71 23.21 -14.89 -13.14
C GLU A 71 23.39 -15.53 -11.77
N GLU A 72 24.05 -14.83 -10.83
CA GLU A 72 24.26 -15.34 -9.48
C GLU A 72 22.94 -15.48 -8.71
N VAL A 73 21.99 -14.56 -8.92
CA VAL A 73 20.66 -14.67 -8.33
C VAL A 73 19.88 -15.83 -8.95
N LEU A 74 19.97 -16.02 -10.26
CA LEU A 74 19.33 -17.14 -10.97
C LEU A 74 19.88 -18.50 -10.55
N ASP A 75 21.17 -18.58 -10.19
CA ASP A 75 21.79 -19.79 -9.63
C ASP A 75 21.23 -20.15 -8.24
N GLY A 76 20.59 -19.20 -7.55
CA GLY A 76 19.82 -19.41 -6.31
C GLY A 76 20.63 -19.35 -5.01
N ASP A 77 21.97 -19.36 -5.06
CA ASP A 77 22.84 -19.42 -3.88
C ASP A 77 22.99 -18.08 -3.14
N THR A 78 22.46 -16.99 -3.69
CA THR A 78 22.60 -15.64 -3.08
C THR A 78 21.60 -15.37 -1.96
N GLY A 79 20.51 -16.15 -1.90
CA GLY A 79 19.39 -15.97 -0.98
C GLY A 79 18.51 -14.77 -1.29
N HIS A 80 18.74 -14.05 -2.39
CA HIS A 80 17.90 -12.91 -2.76
C HIS A 80 16.58 -13.35 -3.37
N ALA A 81 15.55 -12.54 -3.15
CA ALA A 81 14.29 -12.60 -3.86
C ALA A 81 14.22 -11.50 -4.92
N GLU A 82 13.62 -11.82 -6.06
CA GLU A 82 13.15 -10.82 -7.02
C GLU A 82 12.16 -9.87 -6.35
N ALA A 83 12.41 -8.56 -6.51
CA ALA A 83 11.64 -7.52 -5.86
C ALA A 83 11.54 -6.25 -6.72
N ILE A 84 10.60 -5.39 -6.35
CA ILE A 84 10.48 -4.03 -6.87
C ILE A 84 10.53 -3.03 -5.72
N GLU A 85 11.22 -1.91 -5.93
CA GLU A 85 11.13 -0.72 -5.10
C GLU A 85 10.13 0.25 -5.73
N VAL A 86 9.08 0.59 -4.99
CA VAL A 86 8.03 1.53 -5.40
C VAL A 86 8.21 2.81 -4.59
N VAL A 87 8.58 3.89 -5.28
CA VAL A 87 8.62 5.24 -4.72
C VAL A 87 7.28 5.91 -5.01
N PHE A 88 6.60 6.41 -3.98
CA PHE A 88 5.24 6.93 -4.11
C PHE A 88 4.96 8.15 -3.22
N ASP A 89 3.96 8.92 -3.60
CA ASP A 89 3.38 10.03 -2.84
C ASP A 89 2.19 9.50 -2.00
N PRO A 90 2.33 9.37 -0.67
CA PRO A 90 1.27 8.90 0.23
C PRO A 90 0.09 9.88 0.32
N GLY A 91 0.22 11.12 -0.17
CA GLY A 91 -0.88 12.05 -0.35
C GLY A 91 -1.77 11.72 -1.55
N LYS A 92 -1.29 10.88 -2.48
CA LYS A 92 -2.02 10.46 -3.69
C LYS A 92 -2.42 8.98 -3.67
N ILE A 93 -1.56 8.10 -3.15
CA ILE A 93 -1.83 6.66 -3.04
C ILE A 93 -1.35 6.14 -1.68
N THR A 94 -2.19 5.41 -0.95
CA THR A 94 -1.80 4.90 0.37
C THR A 94 -1.03 3.59 0.26
N TYR A 95 -0.26 3.27 1.29
CA TYR A 95 0.46 1.99 1.35
C TYR A 95 -0.49 0.80 1.37
N GLU A 96 -1.64 0.92 2.04
CA GLU A 96 -2.69 -0.10 2.05
C GLU A 96 -3.21 -0.37 0.64
N LYS A 97 -3.36 0.66 -0.19
CA LYS A 97 -3.74 0.48 -1.59
C LYS A 97 -2.68 -0.26 -2.40
N LEU A 98 -1.39 -0.01 -2.14
CA LEU A 98 -0.29 -0.74 -2.76
C LEU A 98 -0.26 -2.21 -2.33
N LEU A 99 -0.58 -2.49 -1.06
CA LEU A 99 -0.74 -3.85 -0.53
C LEU A 99 -1.95 -4.57 -1.14
N ASP A 100 -3.08 -3.90 -1.28
CA ASP A 100 -4.25 -4.50 -1.94
C ASP A 100 -3.89 -4.96 -3.35
N ILE A 101 -3.17 -4.12 -4.11
CA ILE A 101 -2.69 -4.48 -5.46
C ILE A 101 -1.74 -5.68 -5.38
N TYR A 102 -0.78 -5.67 -4.45
CA TYR A 102 0.15 -6.78 -4.25
C TYR A 102 -0.58 -8.11 -4.10
N TRP A 103 -1.50 -8.21 -3.13
CA TRP A 103 -2.21 -9.47 -2.82
C TRP A 103 -3.17 -9.95 -3.92
N HIS A 104 -3.56 -9.09 -4.87
CA HIS A 104 -4.34 -9.52 -6.03
C HIS A 104 -3.48 -10.08 -7.17
N ASN A 105 -2.16 -9.89 -7.13
CA ASN A 105 -1.24 -10.26 -8.21
C ASN A 105 -0.29 -11.42 -7.85
N ILE A 106 -0.48 -12.07 -6.69
CA ILE A 106 0.32 -13.22 -6.24
C ILE A 106 -0.54 -14.44 -5.89
#